data_AF-A0A354WZU2-F1
#
_entry.id   AF-A0A354WZU2-F1
#
_cell.length_a   1.000
_cell.length_b   1.000
_cell.length_c   1.000
_cell.angle_alpha   90.00
_cell.angle_beta   90.00
_cell.angle_gamma   90.00
#
_symmetry.space_group_name_H-M   'P 1'
#
loop_
_entity.id
_entity.type
_entity.pdbx_description
1 polymer ?
#
loop_
_entity_poly.entity_id
_entity_poly.type
_entity_poly.pdbx_seq_one_letter_code
_entity_poly.pdbx_strand_id
1 'polypeptide(L)' 'MSQKGKELIKAKGFNIEVITNDFVNDYISLTDIARYKSDEPNDVIKNWMRSKDTIEFLGLWEYLNNPNFKPVEFDG' A
#
# COMPACT_ATOMS: atom_id res chain seq x y z
N MET A 1 -24.35 3.04 0.70
CA MET A 1 -23.77 1.89 -0.03
C MET A 1 -22.52 2.41 -0.71
N SER A 2 -21.35 2.10 -0.16
CA SER A 2 -20.08 2.57 -0.73
C SER A 2 -19.81 1.80 -2.02
N GLN A 3 -19.65 2.49 -3.15
CA GLN A 3 -19.30 1.85 -4.41
C GLN A 3 -17.85 1.39 -4.33
N LYS A 4 -17.64 0.11 -4.02
CA LYS A 4 -16.35 -0.54 -4.18
C LYS A 4 -16.03 -0.62 -5.68
N GLY A 5 -14.97 0.07 -6.08
CA GLY A 5 -14.46 0.08 -7.44
C GLY A 5 -13.03 -0.47 -7.49
N LYS A 6 -12.70 -1.17 -8.57
CA LYS A 6 -11.32 -1.46 -8.95
C LYS A 6 -11.05 -0.73 -10.25
N GLU A 7 -10.07 0.16 -10.24
CA GLU A 7 -9.61 0.87 -11.43
C GLU A 7 -8.16 0.47 -11.74
N LEU A 8 -7.79 0.53 -13.02
CA LEU A 8 -6.45 0.25 -13.49
C LEU A 8 -5.85 1.51 -14.09
N ILE A 9 -4.82 2.05 -13.43
CA ILE A 9 -4.04 3.15 -13.97
C ILE A 9 -2.89 2.57 -14.77
N LYS A 10 -2.66 3.09 -15.98
CA LYS A 10 -1.49 2.73 -16.80
C LYS A 10 -0.36 3.74 -16.61
N ALA A 11 0.76 3.29 -16.06
CA ALA A 11 1.96 4.08 -15.94
C ALA A 11 3.11 3.40 -16.70
N LYS A 12 3.59 4.04 -17.79
CA LYS A 12 4.73 3.55 -18.60
C LYS A 12 4.63 2.08 -19.05
N GLY A 13 3.41 1.61 -19.36
CA GLY A 13 3.16 0.24 -19.80
C GLY A 13 2.84 -0.76 -18.67
N PHE A 14 2.91 -0.34 -17.42
CA PHE A 14 2.51 -1.14 -16.26
C PHE A 14 1.09 -0.79 -15.82
N ASN A 15 0.33 -1.82 -15.44
CA ASN A 15 -0.98 -1.64 -14.82
C ASN A 15 -0.78 -1.53 -13.29
N ILE A 16 -1.34 -0.49 -12.69
CA ILE A 16 -1.37 -0.27 -11.25
C ILE A 16 -2.82 -0.40 -10.81
N GLU A 17 -3.10 -1.36 -9.92
CA GLU A 17 -4.44 -1.48 -9.31
C GLU A 17 -4.68 -0.36 -8.30
N VAL A 18 -5.78 0.36 -8.49
CA VAL A 18 -6.35 1.29 -7.52
C VAL A 18 -7.62 0.67 -6.97
N ILE A 19 -7.66 0.49 -5.65
CA ILE A 19 -8.82 -0.03 -4.94
C ILE A 19 -9.49 1.16 -4.28
N THR A 20 -10.74 1.42 -4.66
CA THR A 20 -11.55 2.47 -4.06
C THR A 20 -12.72 1.88 -3.30
N ASN A 21 -12.94 2.36 -2.08
CA ASN A 21 -14.11 2.00 -1.28
C ASN A 21 -15.18 3.10 -1.32
N ASP A 22 -14.79 4.36 -1.40
CA ASP A 22 -15.64 5.54 -1.29
C ASP A 22 -15.20 6.71 -2.19
N PHE A 23 -14.21 6.51 -3.08
CA PHE A 23 -13.54 7.56 -3.87
C PHE A 23 -12.87 8.67 -3.03
N VAL A 24 -12.66 8.41 -1.74
CA VAL A 24 -12.00 9.31 -0.79
C VAL A 24 -10.72 8.66 -0.27
N ASN A 25 -10.75 7.36 -0.01
CA ASN A 25 -9.63 6.55 0.47
C ASN A 25 -9.21 5.54 -0.60
N ASP A 26 -8.50 6.03 -1.62
CA ASP A 26 -7.97 5.21 -2.69
C ASP A 26 -6.64 4.58 -2.27
N TYR A 27 -6.56 3.26 -2.36
CA TYR A 27 -5.34 2.51 -2.02
C TYR A 27 -4.58 2.17 -3.30
N ILE A 28 -3.27 2.42 -3.28
CA ILE A 28 -2.36 2.04 -4.37
C ILE A 28 -1.61 0.78 -3.96
N SER A 29 -1.59 -0.21 -4.85
CA SER A 29 -0.86 -1.46 -4.68
C SER A 29 0.66 -1.25 -4.61
N LEU A 30 1.26 -1.44 -3.43
CA LEU A 30 2.71 -1.32 -3.22
C LEU A 30 3.51 -2.34 -4.05
N THR A 31 2.96 -3.53 -4.27
CA THR A 31 3.57 -4.57 -5.10
C THR A 31 3.60 -4.17 -6.57
N ASP A 32 2.58 -3.47 -7.06
CA ASP A 32 2.59 -2.96 -8.45
C ASP A 32 3.59 -1.82 -8.62
N ILE A 33 3.74 -0.94 -7.62
CA ILE A 33 4.81 0.08 -7.61
C ILE A 33 6.19 -0.59 -7.60
N ALA A 34 6.37 -1.65 -6.81
CA ALA A 34 7.64 -2.38 -6.73
C ALA A 34 8.01 -3.05 -8.05
N ARG A 35 7.02 -3.63 -8.77
CA ARG A 35 7.21 -4.24 -10.10
C ARG A 35 7.66 -3.24 -11.15
N TYR A 36 7.28 -1.96 -11.03
CA TYR A 36 7.81 -0.92 -11.90
C TYR A 36 9.30 -0.64 -11.63
N LYS A 37 9.75 -0.79 -10.38
CA LYS A 37 11.13 -0.45 -9.97
C LYS A 37 12.13 -1.58 -10.24
N SER A 38 11.69 -2.84 -10.22
CA SER A 38 12.56 -4.01 -10.37
C SER A 38 11.75 -5.24 -10.78
N ASP A 39 12.41 -6.16 -11.52
CA ASP A 39 11.90 -7.52 -11.78
C ASP A 39 11.90 -8.39 -10.50
N GLU A 40 12.60 -7.95 -9.45
CA GLU A 40 12.60 -8.52 -8.09
C GLU A 40 11.85 -7.60 -7.11
N PRO A 41 10.50 -7.48 -7.21
CA PRO A 41 9.71 -6.55 -6.40
C PRO A 41 9.76 -6.86 -4.90
N ASN A 42 10.00 -8.12 -4.54
CA ASN A 42 10.12 -8.55 -3.15
C ASN A 42 11.30 -7.88 -2.45
N ASP A 43 12.45 -7.75 -3.12
CA ASP A 43 13.64 -7.13 -2.53
C ASP A 43 13.50 -5.61 -2.43
N VAL A 44 12.78 -5.00 -3.38
CA VAL A 44 12.40 -3.59 -3.29
C VAL A 44 11.54 -3.33 -2.05
N ILE A 45 10.51 -4.15 -1.82
CA ILE A 45 9.63 -4.02 -0.65
C ILE A 45 10.41 -4.27 0.64
N LYS A 46 11.23 -5.33 0.70
CA LYS A 46 12.10 -5.59 1.87
C LYS A 46 13.00 -4.39 2.19
N ASN A 47 13.57 -3.75 1.17
CA ASN A 47 14.42 -2.57 1.36
C ASN A 47 13.62 -1.37 1.88
N TRP A 48 12.41 -1.12 1.39
CA TRP A 48 11.53 -0.09 1.94
C TRP A 48 11.17 -0.36 3.40
N MET A 49 10.82 -1.61 3.71
CA MET A 49 10.45 -2.06 5.05
C MET A 49 11.65 -2.26 5.99
N ARG A 50 12.89 -1.92 5.57
CA ARG A 50 14.10 -2.12 6.39
C ARG A 50 14.26 -1.07 7.48
N SER A 51 13.75 0.14 7.26
CA SER A 51 13.85 1.23 8.23
C SER A 51 12.75 1.13 9.27
N LYS A 52 13.12 1.16 10.55
CA LYS A 52 12.18 1.23 11.66
C LYS A 52 11.26 2.44 11.52
N ASP A 53 11.80 3.58 11.09
CA ASP A 53 11.03 4.81 10.87
C ASP A 53 9.94 4.62 9.79
N THR A 54 10.21 3.81 8.76
CA THR A 54 9.21 3.50 7.72
C THR A 54 8.09 2.62 8.28
N ILE A 55 8.43 1.63 9.11
CA ILE A 55 7.43 0.77 9.76
C ILE A 55 6.58 1.58 10.74
N GLU A 56 7.20 2.40 11.60
CA GLU A 56 6.50 3.26 12.56
C GLU A 56 5.57 4.25 11.83
N PHE A 57 6.03 4.87 10.74
CA PHE A 57 5.21 5.78 9.94
C PHE A 57 3.99 5.07 9.33
N LEU A 58 4.19 3.87 8.75
CA LEU A 58 3.08 3.07 8.21
C LEU A 58 2.09 2.65 9.31
N GLY A 59 2.60 2.26 10.48
CA GLY A 59 1.76 1.91 11.64
C GLY A 59 0.94 3.11 12.14
N LEU A 60 1.53 4.30 12.19
CA LEU A 60 0.80 5.53 12.54
C LEU A 60 -0.26 5.86 11.49
N TRP A 61 0.08 5.75 10.20
CA TRP A 61 -0.87 5.98 9.12
C TRP A 61 -2.06 5.01 9.20
N GLU A 62 -1.80 3.72 9.42
CA GLU A 62 -2.84 2.71 9.61
C GLU A 62 -3.69 3.01 10.85
N TYR A 63 -3.08 3.39 11.98
CA TYR A 63 -3.82 3.78 13.18
C TYR A 63 -4.79 4.95 12.93
N LEU A 64 -4.39 5.92 12.11
CA LEU A 64 -5.21 7.10 11.79
C LEU A 64 -6.33 6.79 10.78
N ASN A 65 -6.09 5.88 9.83
CA ASN A 65 -6.97 5.69 8.66
C ASN A 65 -7.73 4.36 8.66
N ASN A 66 -7.37 3.40 9.51
CA ASN A 66 -7.97 2.08 9.60
C ASN A 66 -8.58 1.86 11.00
N PRO A 67 -9.91 2.06 11.17
CA PRO A 67 -10.58 1.91 12.47
C PRO A 67 -10.47 0.51 13.09
N ASN A 68 -10.15 -0.52 12.28
CA ASN A 68 -9.97 -1.90 12.71
C ASN A 68 -8.48 -2.29 12.82
N PHE A 69 -7.58 -1.31 12.83
CA PHE A 69 -6.15 -1.56 12.95
C PHE A 69 -5.83 -2.35 14.21
N LYS A 70 -4.91 -3.31 14.09
CA LYS A 70 -4.47 -4.20 15.17
C LYS A 70 -3.00 -3.88 15.50
N PRO A 71 -2.73 -3.01 16.48
CA PRO A 71 -1.37 -2.57 16.79
C PRO A 71 -0.45 -3.71 17.23
N VAL A 72 -1.02 -4.76 17.86
CA VAL A 72 -0.25 -5.89 18.39
C VAL A 72 0.47 -6.69 17.30
N GLU A 73 0.04 -6.58 16.04
CA GLU A 73 0.68 -7.21 14.89
C GLU A 73 1.86 -6.37 14.33
N PHE A 74 2.06 -5.15 14.87
CA PHE A 74 3.11 -4.20 14.47
C PHE A 74 4.24 -4.02 15.51
N ASP A 75 4.08 -4.48 16.75
CA ASP A 75 5.07 -4.37 17.85
C ASP A 75 6.22 -5.41 17.78
N GLY A 76 6.44 -6.02 16.61
CA GLY A 76 7.40 -7.11 16.37
C GLY A 76 8.82 -6.66 16.05
#